data_AF-A0A067N4D4-F1
#
_entry.id   AF-A0A067N4D4-F1
#
_cell.length_a   1.000
_cell.length_b   1.000
_cell.length_c   1.000
_cell.angle_alpha   90.00
_cell.angle_beta   90.00
_cell.angle_gamma   90.00
#
_symmetry.space_group_name_H-M   'P 1'
#
loop_
_entity.id
_entity.type
_entity.pdbx_description
1 polymer ?
#
loop_
_entity_poly.entity_id
_entity_poly.type
_entity_poly.pdbx_seq_one_letter_code
_entity_poly.pdbx_strand_id
1 'polypeptide(L)'
;MASVKLATLVIRTLAKPISNQLKEQAQQHETFRKLCIGLAQWSYRTETRLRTSLLGESPKAVKPLNDTRAIQNGANTLAEAFLFGVAASIILAETWRSSRSQGRRRDLIDDQIADLTVKITELTKTVESLDEKFAENWEVLQNRNSEISRILSHVVEIGLRDSWSELEGTRVPASYTLPVISESAEDS
;
A
#
# COMPACT_ATOMS: atom_id res chain seq x y z
N MET A 1 -10.76 -18.60 7.61
CA MET A 1 -11.66 -19.77 7.53
C MET A 1 -12.04 -20.35 8.90
N ALA A 2 -11.13 -20.46 9.87
CA ALA A 2 -11.42 -21.02 11.20
C ALA A 2 -12.37 -20.15 12.06
N SER A 3 -12.20 -18.82 12.05
CA SER A 3 -13.04 -17.88 12.79
C SER A 3 -14.51 -17.91 12.36
N VAL A 4 -14.77 -17.91 11.05
CA VAL A 4 -16.13 -18.02 10.50
C VAL A 4 -16.78 -19.35 10.90
N LYS A 5 -16.03 -20.46 10.85
CA LYS A 5 -16.55 -21.77 11.27
C LYS A 5 -16.90 -21.82 12.75
N LEU A 6 -16.07 -21.23 13.62
CA LEU A 6 -16.34 -21.14 15.05
C LEU A 6 -17.54 -20.24 15.37
N ALA A 7 -17.64 -19.08 14.71
CA ALA A 7 -18.77 -18.18 14.88
C ALA A 7 -20.10 -18.88 14.50
N THR A 8 -20.14 -19.53 13.34
CA THR A 8 -21.34 -20.26 12.90
C THR A 8 -21.68 -21.42 13.83
N LEU A 9 -20.67 -22.10 14.39
CA LEU A 9 -20.87 -23.20 15.32
C LEU A 9 -21.47 -22.72 16.66
N VAL A 10 -20.93 -21.63 17.21
CA VAL A 10 -21.42 -20.96 18.44
C VAL A 10 -22.85 -20.43 18.27
N ILE A 11 -23.14 -19.80 17.13
CA ILE A 11 -24.51 -19.35 16.82
C ILE A 11 -25.47 -20.54 16.82
N ARG A 12 -25.09 -21.65 16.18
CA ARG A 12 -25.97 -22.82 16.06
C ARG A 12 -26.13 -23.57 17.38
N THR A 13 -25.10 -23.63 18.22
CA THR A 13 -25.15 -24.27 19.54
C THR A 13 -25.83 -23.43 20.60
N LEU A 14 -25.80 -22.10 20.53
CA LEU A 14 -26.45 -21.25 21.53
C LEU A 14 -27.87 -20.83 21.12
N ALA A 15 -28.13 -20.55 19.84
CA ALA A 15 -29.42 -20.01 19.40
C ALA A 15 -30.60 -20.93 19.69
N LYS A 16 -30.46 -22.24 19.42
CA LYS A 16 -31.55 -23.20 19.62
C LYS A 16 -31.85 -23.50 21.08
N PRO A 17 -30.87 -23.89 21.94
CA PRO A 17 -31.17 -24.20 23.33
C PRO A 17 -31.56 -22.97 24.14
N ILE A 18 -30.95 -21.81 23.89
CA ILE A 18 -31.30 -20.57 24.61
C ILE A 18 -32.74 -20.16 24.28
N SER A 19 -33.13 -20.19 23.00
CA SER A 19 -34.52 -19.86 22.60
C SER A 19 -35.55 -20.82 23.19
N ASN A 20 -35.22 -22.11 23.30
CA ASN A 20 -36.14 -23.11 23.85
C ASN A 20 -36.26 -22.99 25.38
N GLN A 21 -35.15 -22.81 26.10
CA GLN A 21 -35.16 -22.61 27.56
C GLN A 21 -35.88 -21.31 27.95
N LEU A 22 -35.69 -20.22 27.19
CA LEU A 22 -36.37 -18.95 27.43
C LEU A 22 -37.90 -19.06 27.20
N LYS A 23 -38.34 -19.85 26.21
CA LYS A 23 -39.76 -20.12 25.98
C LYS A 23 -40.40 -20.94 27.10
N GLU A 24 -39.67 -21.90 27.64
CA GLU A 24 -40.12 -22.74 28.75
C GLU A 24 -40.22 -21.94 30.05
N GLN A 25 -39.21 -21.12 30.37
CA GLN A 25 -39.24 -20.23 31.54
C GLN A 25 -40.31 -19.13 31.45
N ALA A 26 -40.63 -18.64 30.24
CA ALA A 26 -41.72 -17.68 30.05
C ALA A 26 -43.12 -18.26 30.23
N GLN A 27 -43.26 -19.58 30.21
CA GLN A 27 -44.50 -20.25 30.58
C GLN A 27 -44.58 -20.50 32.09
N GLN A 28 -43.44 -20.68 32.75
CA GLN A 28 -43.36 -20.99 34.18
C GLN A 28 -43.36 -19.74 35.09
N HIS A 29 -42.85 -18.59 34.61
CA HIS A 29 -42.73 -17.38 35.44
C HIS A 29 -43.48 -16.16 34.85
N GLU A 30 -44.48 -15.67 35.61
CA GLU A 30 -45.27 -14.46 35.34
C GLU A 30 -44.41 -13.19 35.20
N THR A 31 -43.38 -13.02 36.02
CA THR A 31 -42.47 -11.86 35.96
C THR A 31 -41.66 -11.85 34.67
N PHE A 32 -41.22 -13.02 34.24
CA PHE A 32 -40.46 -13.18 33.01
C PHE A 32 -41.34 -13.01 31.77
N ARG A 33 -42.60 -13.49 31.82
CA ARG A 33 -43.63 -13.20 30.82
C ARG A 33 -43.79 -11.69 30.59
N LYS A 34 -43.91 -10.89 31.66
CA LYS A 34 -44.02 -9.41 31.55
C LYS A 34 -42.78 -8.77 30.93
N LEU A 35 -41.59 -9.27 31.24
CA LEU A 35 -40.32 -8.80 30.66
C LEU A 35 -40.25 -9.11 29.16
N CYS A 36 -40.59 -10.33 28.74
CA CYS A 36 -40.68 -10.72 27.33
C CYS A 36 -41.70 -9.88 26.56
N ILE A 37 -42.87 -9.62 27.13
CA ILE A 37 -43.89 -8.76 26.52
C ILE A 37 -43.36 -7.32 26.40
N GLY A 38 -42.72 -6.79 27.44
CA GLY A 38 -42.11 -5.45 27.43
C GLY A 38 -41.04 -5.31 26.34
N LEU A 39 -40.17 -6.31 26.18
CA LEU A 39 -39.14 -6.33 25.14
C LEU A 39 -39.71 -6.51 23.74
N ALA A 40 -40.71 -7.36 23.55
CA ALA A 40 -41.40 -7.52 22.27
C ALA A 40 -42.03 -6.18 21.84
N GLN A 41 -42.69 -5.51 22.78
CA GLN A 41 -43.31 -4.20 22.54
C GLN A 41 -42.27 -3.10 22.30
N TRP A 42 -41.15 -3.11 23.03
CA TRP A 42 -40.05 -2.17 22.82
C TRP A 42 -39.38 -2.34 21.46
N SER A 43 -39.09 -3.58 21.07
CA SER A 43 -38.53 -3.92 19.76
C SER A 43 -39.46 -3.46 18.64
N TYR A 44 -40.75 -3.82 18.72
CA TYR A 44 -41.74 -3.44 17.71
C TYR A 44 -41.93 -1.93 17.60
N ARG A 45 -41.91 -1.20 18.73
CA ARG A 45 -41.95 0.27 18.72
C ARG A 45 -40.70 0.87 18.10
N THR A 46 -39.53 0.29 18.36
CA THR A 46 -38.26 0.76 17.79
C THR A 46 -38.23 0.52 16.28
N GLU A 47 -38.63 -0.67 15.84
CA GLU A 47 -38.75 -1.02 14.42
C GLU A 47 -39.74 -0.11 13.70
N THR A 48 -40.94 0.11 14.27
CA THR A 48 -41.95 0.99 13.69
C THR A 48 -41.45 2.43 13.63
N ARG A 49 -40.77 2.93 14.68
CA ARG A 49 -40.19 4.28 14.71
C ARG A 49 -39.09 4.46 13.66
N LEU A 50 -38.25 3.46 13.46
CA LEU A 50 -37.22 3.48 12.42
C LEU A 50 -37.85 3.46 11.02
N ARG A 51 -38.84 2.60 10.78
CA ARG A 51 -39.57 2.54 9.50
C ARG A 51 -40.31 3.85 9.20
N THR A 52 -41.02 4.41 10.16
CA THR A 52 -41.70 5.70 9.99
C THR A 52 -40.70 6.84 9.80
N SER A 53 -39.54 6.81 10.47
CA SER A 53 -38.50 7.83 10.30
C SER A 53 -37.76 7.75 8.96
N LEU A 54 -37.64 6.56 8.37
CA LEU A 54 -36.88 6.34 7.13
C LEU A 54 -37.78 6.30 5.87
N LEU A 55 -38.96 5.69 5.96
CA LEU A 55 -39.90 5.51 4.84
C LEU A 55 -41.12 6.46 4.91
N GLY A 56 -41.32 7.21 6.00
CA GLY A 56 -42.46 8.11 6.16
C GLY A 56 -43.83 7.40 6.30
N GLU A 57 -43.83 6.10 6.53
CA GLU A 57 -45.05 5.27 6.61
C GLU A 57 -45.83 5.54 7.92
N SER A 58 -47.17 5.65 7.81
CA SER A 58 -48.05 5.98 8.93
C SER A 58 -48.11 4.88 10.00
N PRO A 59 -48.07 5.23 11.30
CA PRO A 59 -47.94 4.26 12.37
C PRO A 59 -49.20 3.39 12.50
N LYS A 60 -49.09 2.11 12.16
CA LYS A 60 -50.18 1.15 12.27
C LYS A 60 -50.40 0.79 13.74
N ALA A 61 -51.63 1.01 14.24
CA ALA A 61 -51.99 0.83 15.64
C ALA A 61 -51.70 -0.60 16.13
N VAL A 62 -50.98 -0.67 17.26
CA VAL A 62 -50.54 -1.90 17.91
C VAL A 62 -51.74 -2.66 18.47
N LYS A 63 -52.17 -3.70 17.78
CA LYS A 63 -53.15 -4.65 18.32
C LYS A 63 -52.43 -5.51 19.38
N PRO A 64 -52.84 -5.51 20.66
CA PRO A 64 -52.23 -6.39 21.66
C PRO A 64 -52.42 -7.84 21.19
N LEU A 65 -51.31 -8.46 20.83
CA LEU A 65 -51.28 -9.85 20.37
C LEU A 65 -51.65 -10.74 21.56
N ASN A 66 -52.51 -11.73 21.34
CA ASN A 66 -52.82 -12.81 22.29
C ASN A 66 -51.55 -13.23 23.05
N ASP A 67 -51.62 -13.17 24.40
CA ASP A 67 -50.47 -13.26 25.31
C ASP A 67 -49.48 -14.38 24.93
N THR A 68 -49.98 -15.53 24.48
CA THR A 68 -49.19 -16.68 24.07
C THR A 68 -48.26 -16.38 22.88
N ARG A 69 -48.73 -15.62 21.87
CA ARG A 69 -47.91 -15.22 20.72
C ARG A 69 -46.91 -14.12 21.07
N ALA A 70 -47.32 -13.17 21.92
CA ALA A 70 -46.43 -12.11 22.39
C ALA A 70 -45.24 -12.70 23.16
N ILE A 71 -45.48 -13.73 23.96
CA ILE A 71 -44.43 -14.45 24.70
C ILE A 71 -43.46 -15.17 23.77
N GLN A 72 -43.97 -15.91 22.77
CA GLN A 72 -43.10 -16.63 21.84
C GLN A 72 -42.21 -15.69 21.03
N ASN A 73 -42.76 -14.57 20.55
CA ASN A 73 -42.00 -13.56 19.81
C ASN A 73 -41.01 -12.84 20.73
N GLY A 74 -41.42 -12.46 21.94
CA GLY A 74 -40.55 -11.82 22.92
C GLY A 74 -39.38 -12.70 23.36
N ALA A 75 -39.60 -13.99 23.59
CA ALA A 75 -38.54 -14.93 23.92
C ALA A 75 -37.53 -15.10 22.77
N ASN A 76 -38.00 -15.14 21.52
CA ASN A 76 -37.13 -15.21 20.35
C ASN A 76 -36.27 -13.94 20.18
N THR A 77 -36.90 -12.76 20.31
CA THR A 77 -36.19 -11.47 20.25
C THR A 77 -35.18 -11.32 21.38
N LEU A 78 -35.51 -11.77 22.60
CA LEU A 78 -34.59 -11.73 23.74
C LEU A 78 -33.39 -12.67 23.53
N ALA A 79 -33.61 -13.88 23.02
CA ALA A 79 -32.53 -14.82 22.70
C ALA A 79 -31.58 -14.25 21.65
N GLU A 80 -32.13 -13.65 20.60
CA GLU A 80 -31.38 -12.99 19.53
C GLU A 80 -30.59 -11.78 20.06
N ALA A 81 -31.22 -10.91 20.85
CA ALA A 81 -30.57 -9.76 21.48
C ALA A 81 -29.43 -10.17 22.43
N PHE A 82 -29.60 -11.27 23.17
CA PHE A 82 -28.54 -11.80 24.03
C PHE A 82 -27.32 -12.26 23.21
N LEU A 83 -27.54 -13.01 22.12
CA LEU A 83 -26.45 -13.46 21.25
C LEU A 83 -25.72 -12.29 20.58
N PHE A 84 -26.48 -11.31 20.05
CA PHE A 84 -25.89 -10.11 19.48
C PHE A 84 -25.16 -9.28 20.53
N GLY A 85 -25.67 -9.20 21.75
CA GLY A 85 -25.01 -8.52 22.86
C GLY A 85 -23.66 -9.16 23.20
N VAL A 86 -23.60 -10.48 23.29
CA VAL A 86 -22.35 -11.22 23.53
C VAL A 86 -21.38 -11.01 22.36
N ALA A 87 -21.84 -11.14 21.11
CA ALA A 87 -21.00 -10.94 19.93
C ALA A 87 -20.46 -9.50 19.83
N ALA A 88 -21.32 -8.49 20.01
CA ALA A 88 -20.94 -7.08 20.01
C ALA A 88 -19.95 -6.77 21.15
N SER A 89 -20.18 -7.32 22.35
CA SER A 89 -19.26 -7.16 23.48
C SER A 89 -17.88 -7.74 23.18
N ILE A 90 -17.81 -8.92 22.56
CA ILE A 90 -16.52 -9.52 22.14
C ILE A 90 -15.82 -8.64 21.09
N ILE A 91 -16.56 -8.16 20.09
CA ILE A 91 -16.01 -7.28 19.05
C ILE A 91 -15.49 -5.97 19.65
N LEU A 92 -16.26 -5.34 20.55
CA LEU A 92 -15.86 -4.11 21.22
C LEU A 92 -14.66 -4.32 22.15
N ALA A 93 -14.64 -5.43 22.90
CA ALA A 93 -13.51 -5.78 23.76
C ALA A 93 -12.23 -6.00 22.95
N GLU A 94 -12.32 -6.69 21.80
CA GLU A 94 -11.19 -6.87 20.90
C GLU A 94 -10.75 -5.55 20.26
N THR A 95 -11.70 -4.70 19.87
CA THR A 95 -11.38 -3.37 19.30
C THR A 95 -10.67 -2.50 20.33
N TRP A 96 -11.13 -2.51 21.59
CA TRP A 96 -10.49 -1.77 22.67
C TRP A 96 -9.08 -2.28 22.96
N ARG A 97 -8.90 -3.62 22.99
CA ARG A 97 -7.60 -4.27 23.18
C ARG A 97 -6.65 -4.02 22.00
N SER A 98 -7.15 -4.12 20.78
CA SER A 98 -6.39 -3.96 19.52
C SER A 98 -5.95 -2.51 19.32
N SER A 99 -6.78 -1.54 19.71
CA SER A 99 -6.45 -0.10 19.59
C SER A 99 -5.15 0.27 20.33
N ARG A 100 -4.85 -0.37 21.46
CA ARG A 100 -3.58 -0.16 22.19
C ARG A 100 -2.35 -0.76 21.49
N SER A 101 -2.54 -1.76 20.62
CA SER A 101 -1.48 -2.41 19.84
C SER A 101 -1.20 -1.69 18.52
N GLN A 102 -2.23 -1.13 17.88
CA GLN A 102 -2.10 -0.42 16.59
C GLN A 102 -1.32 0.90 16.70
N GLY A 103 -1.38 1.59 17.85
CA GLY A 103 -0.62 2.83 18.08
C GLY A 103 0.88 2.64 17.86
N ARG A 104 1.48 1.65 18.54
CA ARG A 104 2.91 1.34 18.41
C ARG A 104 3.35 0.98 16.99
N ARG A 105 2.50 0.28 16.23
CA ARG A 105 2.82 -0.07 14.85
C ARG A 105 2.80 1.17 13.95
N ARG A 106 1.89 2.11 14.22
CA ARG A 106 1.80 3.37 13.47
C ARG A 106 2.99 4.27 13.77
N ASP A 107 3.35 4.42 15.04
CA ASP A 107 4.52 5.18 15.48
C ASP A 107 5.81 4.65 14.82
N LEU A 108 6.01 3.32 14.81
CA LEU A 108 7.17 2.69 14.15
C LEU A 108 7.19 2.89 12.62
N ILE A 109 6.04 2.97 11.97
CA ILE A 109 5.95 3.22 10.53
C ILE A 109 6.27 4.69 10.25
N ASP A 110 5.74 5.60 11.07
CA ASP A 110 6.02 7.04 10.95
C ASP A 110 7.51 7.33 11.15
N ASP A 111 8.16 6.68 12.13
CA ASP A 111 9.61 6.75 12.34
C ASP A 111 10.40 6.25 11.11
N GLN A 112 9.96 5.15 10.49
CA GLN A 112 10.61 4.62 9.27
C GLN A 112 10.44 5.55 8.07
N ILE A 113 9.27 6.18 7.93
CA ILE A 113 9.02 7.17 6.87
C ILE A 113 9.92 8.39 7.07
N ALA A 114 10.08 8.86 8.30
CA ALA A 114 10.97 9.97 8.63
C ALA A 114 12.44 9.64 8.29
N ASP A 115 12.93 8.46 8.68
CA ASP A 115 14.29 8.00 8.37
C ASP A 115 14.54 7.89 6.85
N LEU A 116 13.60 7.29 6.11
CA LEU A 116 13.70 7.19 4.65
C LEU A 116 13.71 8.57 3.99
N THR A 117 12.93 9.53 4.50
CA THR A 117 12.89 10.90 3.97
C THR A 117 14.24 11.60 4.17
N VAL A 118 14.87 11.41 5.34
CA VAL A 118 16.21 11.93 5.62
C VAL A 118 17.24 11.31 4.68
N LYS A 119 17.22 9.99 4.51
CA LYS A 119 18.16 9.28 3.62
C LYS A 119 18.02 9.70 2.16
N ILE A 120 16.80 9.88 1.67
CA ILE A 120 16.56 10.40 0.31
C ILE A 120 17.17 11.80 0.19
N THR A 121 16.93 12.66 1.18
CA THR A 121 17.46 14.04 1.16
C THR A 121 19.00 14.06 1.17
N GLU A 122 19.62 13.20 1.97
CA GLU A 122 21.08 13.05 2.02
C GLU A 122 21.66 12.50 0.71
N LEU A 123 20.99 11.51 0.12
CA LEU A 123 21.40 10.93 -1.15
C LEU A 123 21.26 11.95 -2.29
N THR A 124 20.18 12.72 -2.32
CA THR A 124 20.00 13.82 -3.28
C THR A 124 21.12 14.84 -3.17
N LYS A 125 21.48 15.27 -1.95
CA LYS A 125 22.63 16.18 -1.74
C LYS A 125 23.94 15.57 -2.20
N THR A 126 24.13 14.27 -1.99
CA THR A 126 25.33 13.58 -2.45
C THR A 126 25.41 13.60 -3.97
N VAL A 127 24.29 13.33 -4.66
CA VAL A 127 24.20 13.40 -6.13
C VAL A 127 24.49 14.82 -6.63
N GLU A 128 23.88 15.85 -6.03
CA GLU A 128 24.15 17.26 -6.37
C GLU A 128 25.63 17.60 -6.20
N SER A 129 26.24 17.23 -5.08
CA SER A 129 27.66 17.49 -4.82
C SER A 129 28.60 16.73 -5.76
N LEU A 130 28.18 15.58 -6.27
CA LEU A 130 28.93 14.82 -7.27
C LEU A 130 28.82 15.50 -8.63
N ASP A 131 27.62 15.95 -9.02
CA ASP A 131 27.38 16.66 -10.28
C ASP A 131 28.20 17.96 -10.36
N GLU A 132 28.23 18.75 -9.28
CA GLU A 132 29.09 19.94 -9.17
C GLU A 132 30.57 19.61 -9.38
N LYS A 133 31.08 18.54 -8.76
CA LYS A 133 32.47 18.09 -8.92
C LYS A 133 32.75 17.58 -10.33
N PHE A 134 31.78 16.92 -10.97
CA PHE A 134 31.92 16.49 -12.36
C PHE A 134 31.99 17.68 -13.30
N ALA A 135 31.15 18.71 -13.09
CA ALA A 135 31.15 19.93 -13.89
C ALA A 135 32.48 20.69 -13.77
N GLU A 136 33.01 20.87 -12.55
CA GLU A 136 34.31 21.51 -12.30
C GLU A 136 35.45 20.75 -12.99
N ASN A 137 35.49 19.43 -12.84
CA ASN A 137 36.51 18.60 -13.48
C ASN A 137 36.43 18.63 -15.01
N TRP A 138 35.23 18.75 -15.58
CA TRP A 138 35.03 18.83 -17.03
C TRP A 138 35.60 20.13 -17.60
N GLU A 139 35.42 21.25 -16.89
CA GLU A 139 36.02 22.54 -17.25
C GLU A 139 37.55 22.48 -17.23
N VAL A 140 38.12 21.86 -16.19
CA VAL A 140 39.57 21.65 -16.09
C VAL A 140 40.08 20.78 -17.24
N LEU A 141 39.42 19.66 -17.55
CA LEU A 141 39.78 18.77 -18.66
C LEU A 141 39.75 19.48 -20.02
N GLN A 142 38.73 20.31 -20.28
CA GLN A 142 38.67 21.10 -21.51
C GLN A 142 39.81 22.11 -21.59
N ASN A 143 40.11 22.81 -20.50
CA ASN A 143 41.19 23.78 -20.45
C ASN A 143 42.58 23.11 -20.61
N ARG A 144 42.75 21.87 -20.14
CA ARG A 144 43.97 21.10 -20.41
C ARG A 144 44.07 20.67 -21.87
N ASN A 145 42.97 20.20 -22.46
CA ASN A 145 42.94 19.79 -23.87
C ASN A 145 43.21 20.96 -24.83
N SER A 146 42.68 22.16 -24.56
CA SER A 146 42.95 23.35 -25.37
C SER A 146 44.41 23.80 -25.28
N GLU A 147 45.01 23.76 -24.09
CA GLU A 147 46.44 24.06 -23.91
C GLU A 147 47.33 23.06 -24.64
N ILE A 148 47.01 21.75 -24.57
CA ILE A 148 47.72 20.71 -25.33
C ILE A 148 47.59 20.96 -26.83
N SER A 149 46.39 21.25 -27.32
CA SER A 149 46.16 21.55 -28.74
C SER A 149 46.95 22.79 -29.19
N ARG A 150 47.01 23.83 -28.37
CA ARG A 150 47.80 25.05 -28.64
C ARG A 150 49.30 24.76 -28.71
N ILE A 151 49.83 23.99 -27.75
CA ILE A 151 51.23 23.57 -27.75
C ILE A 151 51.53 22.71 -28.97
N LEU A 152 50.68 21.72 -29.27
CA LEU A 152 50.83 20.87 -30.45
C LEU A 152 50.83 21.70 -31.73
N SER A 153 49.93 22.67 -31.87
CA SER A 153 49.89 23.56 -33.03
C SER A 153 51.19 24.35 -33.18
N HIS A 154 51.74 24.91 -32.10
CA HIS A 154 53.02 25.61 -32.13
C HIS A 154 54.19 24.70 -32.51
N VAL A 155 54.25 23.48 -31.95
CA VAL A 155 55.32 22.52 -32.25
C VAL A 155 55.22 22.04 -33.70
N VAL A 156 54.01 21.79 -34.19
CA VAL A 156 53.73 21.41 -35.57
C VAL A 156 54.12 22.53 -36.53
N GLU A 157 53.81 23.78 -36.22
CA GLU A 157 54.20 24.94 -37.04
C GLU A 157 55.73 25.11 -37.12
N ILE A 158 56.43 24.95 -35.99
CA ILE A 158 57.90 25.07 -35.92
C ILE A 158 58.57 23.87 -36.61
N GLY A 159 58.13 22.65 -36.32
CA GLY A 159 58.77 21.41 -36.78
C GLY A 159 58.42 21.01 -38.21
N LEU A 160 57.17 21.21 -38.66
CA LEU A 160 56.82 20.93 -40.06
C LEU A 160 57.49 21.92 -41.00
N ARG A 161 57.59 23.20 -40.64
CA ARG A 161 58.21 24.21 -41.52
C ARG A 161 59.68 23.93 -41.81
N ASP A 162 60.44 23.46 -40.81
CA ASP A 162 61.82 23.01 -41.01
C ASP A 162 61.88 21.74 -41.86
N SER A 163 61.04 20.74 -41.55
CA SER A 163 61.02 19.45 -42.24
C SER A 163 60.56 19.51 -43.70
N TRP A 164 59.61 20.40 -44.05
CA TRP A 164 59.19 20.59 -45.45
C TRP A 164 60.23 21.36 -46.28
N SER A 165 61.00 22.27 -45.65
CA SER A 165 62.09 22.99 -46.34
C SER A 165 63.26 22.07 -46.71
N GLU A 166 63.48 21.02 -45.93
CA GLU A 166 64.53 20.02 -46.17
C GLU A 166 64.15 19.06 -47.31
N LEU A 167 62.86 18.81 -47.54
CA LEU A 167 62.36 17.97 -48.63
C LEU A 167 62.38 18.67 -50.01
N GLU A 168 62.24 20.00 -50.07
CA GLU A 168 62.40 20.77 -51.31
C GLU A 168 63.86 20.78 -51.83
N GLY A 169 64.84 20.51 -50.96
CA GLY A 169 66.26 20.44 -51.30
C GLY A 169 66.72 19.12 -51.94
N THR A 170 65.95 18.04 -51.80
CA THR A 170 66.28 16.73 -52.36
C THR A 170 65.58 16.50 -53.69
N ARG A 171 66.28 16.80 -54.79
CA ARG A 171 65.91 16.30 -56.13
C ARG A 171 65.91 14.76 -56.08
N VAL A 172 64.76 14.16 -56.38
CA VAL A 172 64.64 12.73 -56.68
C VAL A 172 65.62 12.34 -57.80
N PRO A 173 66.56 11.40 -57.58
CA PRO A 173 67.37 10.86 -58.66
C PRO A 173 66.50 9.97 -59.55
N ALA A 174 66.44 10.35 -60.83
CA ALA A 174 65.84 9.53 -61.88
C ALA A 174 66.72 8.31 -62.16
N SER A 175 66.43 7.17 -61.55
CA SER A 175 66.51 5.81 -62.13
C SER A 175 66.43 4.72 -61.06
N TYR A 176 65.31 4.03 -61.00
CA TYR A 176 65.28 2.60 -60.68
C TYR A 176 64.20 1.94 -61.54
N THR A 177 64.65 1.01 -62.37
CA THR A 177 63.87 0.17 -63.28
C THR A 177 62.84 -0.70 -62.54
N LEU A 178 61.63 -0.77 -63.08
CA LEU A 178 60.56 -1.69 -62.66
C LEU A 178 61.01 -3.16 -62.76
N PRO A 179 60.78 -4.01 -61.74
CA PRO A 179 60.60 -5.42 -61.97
C PRO A 179 59.12 -5.67 -62.28
N VAL A 180 58.83 -6.05 -63.53
CA VAL A 180 57.60 -6.76 -63.90
C VAL A 180 57.70 -8.15 -63.30
N ILE A 181 56.85 -8.51 -62.33
CA ILE A 181 56.45 -9.91 -62.11
C ILE A 181 54.96 -9.98 -61.76
N SER A 182 54.32 -10.85 -62.52
CA SER A 182 52.92 -11.20 -62.71
C SER A 182 52.05 -11.42 -61.47
N GLU A 183 50.81 -10.97 -61.66
CA GLU A 183 49.54 -11.46 -61.13
C GLU A 183 49.42 -12.99 -61.03
N SER A 184 48.95 -13.48 -59.88
CA SER A 184 48.10 -14.67 -59.64
C SER A 184 47.94 -14.80 -58.12
N ALA A 185 46.79 -14.44 -57.56
CA ALA A 185 45.57 -15.24 -57.46
C ALA A 185 45.65 -16.33 -56.37
N GLU A 186 44.60 -16.35 -55.55
CA GLU A 186 44.10 -17.46 -54.71
C GLU A 186 44.94 -17.83 -53.47
N ASP A 187 44.37 -17.57 -52.28
CA ASP A 187 43.54 -18.57 -51.59
C ASP A 187 42.80 -17.92 -50.38
N SER A 188 41.52 -18.28 -50.27
CA SER A 188 40.55 -18.09 -49.16
C SER A 188 39.91 -16.72 -48.91
#